data_AF-A0A225WPG7-F1
#
_entry.id   AF-A0A225WPG7-F1
#
_cell.length_a   1.000
_cell.length_b   1.000
_cell.length_c   1.000
_cell.angle_alpha   90.00
_cell.angle_beta   90.00
_cell.angle_gamma   90.00
#
_symmetry.space_group_name_H-M   'P 1'
#
loop_
_entity.id
_entity.type
_entity.pdbx_description
1 polymer ?
#
loop_
_entity_poly.entity_id
_entity_poly.type
_entity_poly.pdbx_seq_one_letter_code
_entity_poly.pdbx_strand_id
1 'polypeptide(L)'
;MPKVVTMTHAHSNTVLYCLYGFYEHGLLRKELAHVFTNRETTIDNWIRVCESTGTFGRAQTSNPKKFPDDHRKWFCEYYSSNPLAYLDETQDAFQHAYNLSISKSSVWWIKHDCGLTWKVLERRAMHIKEQDDF
;
A
#
# COMPACT_ATOMS: atom_id res chain seq x y z
N MET A 1 7.85 11.18 -33.14
CA MET A 1 8.64 10.49 -32.11
C MET A 1 7.71 9.58 -31.32
N PRO A 2 7.75 8.25 -31.48
CA PRO A 2 6.91 7.38 -30.65
C PRO A 2 7.41 7.41 -29.20
N LYS A 3 6.46 7.51 -28.27
CA LYS A 3 6.69 7.58 -26.82
C LYS A 3 7.24 6.22 -26.35
N VAL A 4 8.55 6.15 -26.09
CA VAL A 4 9.15 4.97 -25.45
C VAL A 4 8.55 4.85 -24.05
N VAL A 5 7.76 3.79 -23.84
CA VAL A 5 7.27 3.42 -22.51
C VAL A 5 8.48 2.96 -21.72
N THR A 6 9.04 3.82 -20.89
CA THR A 6 10.12 3.48 -19.96
C THR A 6 9.50 2.74 -18.78
N MET A 7 9.18 1.45 -18.97
CA MET A 7 8.95 0.57 -17.82
C MET A 7 10.29 0.46 -17.08
N THR A 8 10.44 1.26 -16.04
CA THR A 8 11.65 1.37 -15.22
C THR A 8 11.96 0.07 -14.47
N HIS A 9 11.00 -0.84 -14.40
CA HIS A 9 11.06 -2.06 -13.63
C HIS A 9 10.49 -3.25 -14.42
N ALA A 10 11.11 -4.42 -14.27
CA ALA A 10 10.58 -5.66 -14.82
C ALA A 10 9.32 -6.09 -14.06
N HIS A 11 8.39 -6.70 -14.79
CA HIS A 11 7.18 -7.26 -14.22
C HIS A 11 7.52 -8.50 -13.36
N SER A 12 6.76 -8.76 -12.29
CA SER A 12 7.00 -9.88 -11.38
C SER A 12 7.09 -11.23 -12.10
N ASN A 13 6.25 -11.45 -13.12
CA ASN A 13 6.31 -12.67 -13.93
C ASN A 13 7.63 -12.83 -14.67
N THR A 14 8.21 -11.74 -15.20
CA THR A 14 9.51 -11.77 -15.87
C THR A 14 10.61 -12.22 -14.92
N VAL A 15 10.58 -11.71 -13.68
CA VAL A 15 11.51 -12.13 -12.62
C VAL A 15 11.31 -13.62 -12.28
N LEU A 16 10.06 -14.05 -12.13
CA LEU A 16 9.72 -15.44 -11.81
C LEU A 16 10.21 -16.42 -12.89
N TYR A 17 9.90 -16.16 -14.17
CA TYR A 17 10.36 -17.02 -15.27
C TYR A 17 11.88 -17.03 -15.40
N CYS A 18 12.55 -15.91 -15.11
CA CYS A 18 14.00 -15.85 -15.10
C CYS A 18 14.61 -16.73 -13.99
N LEU A 19 14.07 -16.64 -12.77
CA LEU A 19 14.51 -17.48 -11.64
C LEU A 19 14.22 -18.95 -11.89
N TYR A 20 13.07 -19.28 -12.48
CA TYR A 20 12.74 -20.64 -12.89
C TYR A 20 13.74 -21.19 -13.92
N GLY A 21 14.13 -20.39 -14.92
CA GLY A 21 15.17 -20.77 -15.87
C GLY A 21 16.55 -20.98 -15.22
N PHE A 22 16.88 -20.20 -14.19
CA PHE A 22 18.12 -20.34 -13.45
C PHE A 22 18.16 -21.63 -12.60
N TYR A 23 17.12 -21.90 -11.82
CA TYR A 23 17.11 -23.00 -10.86
C TYR A 23 16.69 -24.35 -11.48
N GLU A 24 15.65 -24.38 -12.31
CA GLU A 24 15.10 -25.63 -12.85
C GLU A 24 15.78 -26.06 -14.16
N HIS A 25 16.25 -25.09 -14.96
CA HIS A 25 16.88 -25.36 -16.25
C HIS A 25 18.40 -25.16 -16.24
N GLY A 26 18.98 -24.69 -15.12
CA GLY A 26 20.42 -24.51 -14.97
C GLY A 26 21.02 -23.46 -15.92
N LEU A 27 20.21 -22.54 -16.45
CA LEU A 27 20.66 -21.56 -17.43
C LEU A 27 21.66 -20.58 -16.81
N LEU A 28 22.67 -20.20 -17.58
CA LEU A 28 23.67 -19.24 -17.14
C LEU A 28 23.10 -17.83 -17.10
N ARG A 29 23.63 -16.99 -16.21
CA ARG A 29 23.25 -15.56 -16.08
C ARG A 29 23.33 -14.81 -17.41
N LYS A 30 24.31 -15.14 -18.26
CA LYS A 30 24.50 -14.54 -19.59
C LYS A 30 23.38 -14.92 -20.57
N GLU A 31 22.96 -16.18 -20.54
CA GLU A 31 21.89 -16.70 -21.37
C GLU A 31 20.56 -16.08 -20.96
N LEU A 32 20.30 -15.99 -19.66
CA LEU A 32 19.12 -15.30 -19.11
C LEU A 32 19.11 -13.81 -19.47
N ALA A 33 20.25 -13.13 -19.40
CA ALA A 33 20.37 -11.74 -19.81
C ALA A 33 20.01 -11.55 -21.30
N HIS A 34 20.44 -12.47 -22.16
CA HIS A 34 20.10 -12.48 -23.58
C HIS A 34 18.60 -12.75 -23.81
N VAL A 35 18.06 -13.82 -23.25
CA VAL A 35 16.64 -14.23 -23.40
C VAL A 35 15.68 -13.14 -22.93
N PHE A 36 15.97 -12.53 -21.77
CA PHE A 36 15.09 -11.52 -21.18
C PHE A 36 15.43 -10.09 -21.62
N THR A 37 16.38 -9.89 -22.53
CA THR A 37 16.85 -8.56 -22.99
C THR A 37 17.16 -7.64 -21.79
N ASN A 38 17.81 -8.20 -20.77
CA ASN A 38 18.16 -7.51 -19.54
C ASN A 38 19.68 -7.52 -19.36
N ARG A 39 20.18 -6.64 -18.49
CA ARG A 39 21.61 -6.65 -18.14
C ARG A 39 21.92 -7.83 -17.22
N GLU A 40 23.08 -8.44 -17.37
CA GLU A 40 23.55 -9.50 -16.46
C GLU A 40 23.49 -9.07 -14.98
N THR A 41 23.82 -7.80 -14.69
CA THR A 41 23.71 -7.21 -13.35
C THR A 41 22.28 -7.21 -12.79
N THR A 42 21.28 -7.07 -13.66
CA THR A 42 19.87 -7.11 -13.27
C THR A 42 19.46 -8.53 -12.90
N ILE A 43 19.88 -9.52 -13.71
CA ILE A 43 19.64 -10.94 -13.44
C ILE A 43 20.32 -11.36 -12.13
N ASP A 44 21.58 -10.96 -11.94
CA ASP A 44 22.33 -11.26 -10.73
C ASP A 44 21.67 -10.65 -9.47
N ASN A 45 21.15 -9.42 -9.58
CA ASN A 45 20.40 -8.82 -8.49
C ASN A 45 19.10 -9.58 -8.18
N TRP A 46 18.38 -10.08 -9.20
CA TRP A 46 17.18 -10.90 -8.97
C TRP A 46 17.49 -12.20 -8.24
N ILE A 47 18.55 -12.90 -8.66
CA ILE A 47 19.02 -14.13 -8.01
C ILE A 47 19.40 -13.84 -6.55
N ARG A 48 20.23 -12.81 -6.32
CA ARG A 48 20.67 -12.42 -4.97
C ARG A 48 19.51 -12.05 -4.04
N VAL A 49 18.50 -11.33 -4.54
CA VAL A 49 17.31 -10.98 -3.75
C VAL A 49 16.53 -12.25 -3.40
N CYS A 50 16.38 -13.16 -4.35
CA CYS A 50 15.71 -14.45 -4.12
C CYS A 50 16.46 -15.30 -3.08
N GLU A 51 17.78 -15.38 -3.15
CA GLU A 51 18.61 -16.14 -2.20
C GLU A 51 18.60 -15.53 -0.79
N SER A 52 18.58 -14.20 -0.68
CA SER A 52 18.59 -13.51 0.61
C SER A 52 17.22 -13.47 1.31
N THR A 53 16.14 -13.33 0.54
CA THR A 53 14.78 -13.13 1.10
C THR A 53 13.95 -14.41 1.03
N GLY A 54 14.35 -15.41 0.25
CA GLY A 54 13.53 -16.58 -0.08
C GLY A 54 12.32 -16.23 -0.96
N THR A 55 12.21 -15.00 -1.43
CA THR A 55 11.10 -14.51 -2.25
C THR A 55 11.63 -13.63 -3.39
N PHE A 56 10.90 -13.62 -4.50
CA PHE A 56 11.17 -12.75 -5.67
C PHE A 56 10.28 -11.49 -5.67
N GLY A 57 9.42 -11.36 -4.66
CA GLY A 57 8.59 -10.20 -4.45
C GLY A 57 9.41 -9.01 -3.99
N ARG A 58 9.00 -7.81 -4.36
CA ARG A 58 9.61 -6.58 -3.84
C ARG A 58 9.40 -6.53 -2.33
N ALA A 59 10.46 -6.24 -1.57
CA ALA A 59 10.32 -5.92 -0.16
C ALA A 59 9.27 -4.81 -0.01
N GLN A 60 8.16 -5.12 0.67
CA GLN A 60 7.23 -4.10 1.11
C GLN A 60 8.01 -3.29 2.14
N THR A 61 8.45 -2.09 1.77
CA THR A 61 8.91 -1.16 2.80
C THR A 61 7.71 -0.90 3.68
N SER A 62 7.72 -1.45 4.90
CA SER A 62 6.87 -0.96 5.96
C SER A 62 7.29 0.48 6.19
N ASN A 63 6.72 1.41 5.41
CA ASN A 63 6.92 2.83 5.68
C ASN A 63 6.53 2.99 7.14
N PRO A 64 7.45 3.44 8.02
CA PRO A 64 7.09 3.68 9.41
C PRO A 64 5.86 4.57 9.38
N LYS A 65 4.76 4.05 9.93
CA LYS A 65 3.45 4.69 9.82
C LYS A 65 3.64 6.11 10.37
N LYS A 66 3.56 7.12 9.49
CA LYS A 66 3.75 8.54 9.88
C LYS A 66 2.83 8.97 11.02
N PHE A 67 1.75 8.21 11.24
CA PHE A 67 0.83 8.41 12.33
C PHE A 67 0.87 7.20 13.27
N PRO A 68 1.20 7.42 14.56
CA PRO A 68 1.21 6.38 15.58
C PRO A 68 -0.17 5.73 15.73
N ASP A 69 -0.20 4.52 16.27
CA ASP A 69 -1.44 3.74 16.42
C ASP A 69 -2.49 4.44 17.29
N ASP A 70 -2.07 5.32 18.21
CA ASP A 70 -2.96 6.14 19.04
C ASP A 70 -3.82 7.11 18.22
N HIS A 71 -3.23 7.79 17.22
CA HIS A 71 -3.98 8.70 16.36
C HIS A 71 -5.02 7.93 15.54
N ARG A 72 -4.69 6.72 15.11
CA ARG A 72 -5.58 5.85 14.33
C ARG A 72 -6.78 5.41 15.15
N LYS A 73 -6.55 5.06 16.43
CA LYS A 73 -7.61 4.73 17.38
C LYS A 73 -8.57 5.91 17.56
N TRP A 74 -8.04 7.12 17.69
CA TRP A 74 -8.86 8.32 17.77
C TRP A 74 -9.74 8.52 16.52
N PHE A 75 -9.20 8.32 15.31
CA PHE A 75 -10.02 8.38 14.09
C PHE A 75 -11.13 7.32 14.08
N CYS A 76 -10.85 6.10 14.53
CA CYS A 76 -11.86 5.06 14.65
C CYS A 76 -12.99 5.43 15.62
N GLU A 77 -12.64 5.98 16.79
CA GLU A 77 -13.61 6.43 17.80
C GLU A 77 -14.43 7.61 17.27
N TYR A 78 -13.76 8.62 16.68
CA TYR A 78 -14.40 9.79 16.11
C TYR A 78 -15.44 9.45 15.03
N TYR A 79 -15.09 8.57 14.08
CA TYR A 79 -16.03 8.10 13.05
C TYR A 79 -17.08 7.11 13.57
N SER A 80 -16.89 6.54 14.76
CA SER A 80 -17.92 5.72 15.40
C SER A 80 -19.01 6.60 16.02
N SER A 81 -18.63 7.75 16.59
CA SER A 81 -19.57 8.76 17.08
C SER A 81 -20.16 9.63 15.98
N ASN A 82 -19.40 9.89 14.91
CA ASN A 82 -19.80 10.77 13.81
C ASN A 82 -19.63 10.07 12.46
N PRO A 83 -20.50 9.12 12.09
CA PRO A 83 -20.32 8.33 10.87
C PRO A 83 -20.47 9.13 9.58
N LEU A 84 -21.16 10.27 9.61
CA LEU A 84 -21.38 11.16 8.47
C LEU A 84 -20.37 12.32 8.40
N ALA A 85 -19.38 12.37 9.30
CA ALA A 85 -18.43 13.47 9.33
C ALA A 85 -17.65 13.56 8.01
N TYR A 86 -17.58 14.78 7.47
CA TYR A 86 -16.80 15.07 6.28
C TYR A 86 -15.29 15.12 6.59
N LEU A 87 -14.47 15.03 5.54
CA LEU A 87 -13.00 14.95 5.70
C LEU A 87 -12.40 16.22 6.30
N ASP A 88 -12.99 17.38 6.02
CA ASP A 88 -12.65 18.68 6.61
C ASP A 88 -13.07 18.78 8.08
N GLU A 89 -14.29 18.38 8.43
CA GLU A 89 -14.73 18.33 9.84
C GLU A 89 -13.83 17.42 10.68
N THR A 90 -13.42 16.29 10.10
CA THR A 90 -12.50 15.34 10.75
C THR A 90 -11.10 15.95 10.89
N GLN A 91 -10.64 16.70 9.88
CA GLN A 91 -9.37 17.41 9.92
C GLN A 91 -9.36 18.46 11.03
N ASP A 92 -10.42 19.28 11.11
CA ASP A 92 -10.54 20.34 12.10
C ASP A 92 -10.63 19.76 13.52
N ALA A 93 -11.46 18.72 13.72
CA ALA A 93 -11.55 18.01 15.00
C ALA A 93 -10.21 17.39 15.43
N PHE A 94 -9.44 16.84 14.49
CA PHE A 94 -8.12 16.29 14.78
C PHE A 94 -7.12 17.39 15.17
N GLN A 95 -7.17 18.53 14.49
CA GLN A 95 -6.36 19.68 14.80
C GLN A 95 -6.70 20.23 16.20
N HIS A 96 -7.97 20.26 16.58
CA HIS A 96 -8.39 20.65 17.93
C HIS A 96 -7.94 19.67 19.02
N ALA A 97 -7.97 18.36 18.74
CA ALA A 97 -7.62 17.33 19.72
C ALA A 97 -6.11 17.20 19.96
N TYR A 98 -5.29 17.28 18.89
CA TYR A 98 -3.85 17.01 18.97
C TYR A 98 -2.96 18.23 18.68
N ASN A 99 -3.52 19.39 18.32
CA ASN A 99 -2.79 20.57 17.86
C ASN A 99 -1.82 20.28 16.69
N LEU A 100 -2.15 19.29 15.86
CA LEU A 100 -1.35 18.88 14.70
C LEU A 100 -2.14 19.13 13.41
N SER A 101 -1.50 19.78 12.44
CA SER A 101 -2.08 19.94 11.11
C SER A 101 -1.95 18.63 10.32
N ILE A 102 -3.06 18.12 9.81
CA ILE A 102 -3.10 16.94 8.92
C ILE A 102 -3.70 17.33 7.57
N SER A 103 -3.18 16.76 6.48
CA SER A 103 -3.77 16.96 5.16
C SER A 103 -4.99 16.08 4.93
N LYS A 104 -5.98 16.55 4.14
CA LYS A 104 -7.16 15.77 3.74
C LYS A 104 -6.81 14.41 3.14
N SER A 105 -5.73 14.35 2.34
CA SER A 105 -5.23 13.09 1.79
C SER A 105 -4.77 12.12 2.88
N SER A 106 -4.11 12.62 3.93
CA SER A 106 -3.70 11.77 5.06
C SER A 106 -4.89 11.26 5.86
N VAL A 107 -5.91 12.10 6.10
CA VAL A 107 -7.17 11.68 6.73
C VAL A 107 -7.84 10.58 5.91
N TRP A 108 -7.90 10.75 4.58
CA TRP A 108 -8.45 9.74 3.69
C TRP A 108 -7.70 8.41 3.74
N TRP A 109 -6.36 8.45 3.73
CA TRP A 109 -5.52 7.25 3.86
C TRP A 109 -5.74 6.55 5.20
N ILE A 110 -5.80 7.29 6.31
CA ILE A 110 -6.03 6.72 7.64
C ILE A 110 -7.43 6.11 7.73
N LYS A 111 -8.46 6.80 7.21
CA LYS A 111 -9.83 6.29 7.13
C LYS A 111 -9.90 4.97 6.36
N HIS A 112 -9.20 4.89 5.24
CA HIS A 112 -9.14 3.67 4.44
C HIS A 112 -8.40 2.54 5.16
N ASP A 113 -7.28 2.84 5.83
CA ASP A 113 -6.50 1.87 6.60
C ASP A 113 -7.26 1.36 7.84
N CYS A 114 -8.14 2.18 8.43
CA CYS A 114 -9.06 1.78 9.49
C CYS A 114 -10.26 0.94 8.98
N GLY A 115 -10.33 0.63 7.68
CA GLY A 115 -11.41 -0.16 7.09
C GLY A 115 -12.77 0.56 7.04
N LEU A 116 -12.80 1.87 7.27
CA LEU A 116 -14.01 2.70 7.28
C LEU A 116 -14.40 3.08 5.85
N THR A 117 -14.80 2.07 5.08
CA THR A 117 -15.36 2.27 3.74
C THR A 117 -16.72 2.97 3.84
N TRP A 118 -17.11 3.68 2.79
CA TRP A 118 -18.38 4.42 2.70
C TRP A 118 -19.59 3.57 3.15
N LYS A 119 -19.67 2.31 2.70
CA LYS A 119 -20.72 1.36 3.12
C LYS A 119 -20.74 1.03 4.61
N VAL A 120 -19.57 0.98 5.26
CA VAL A 120 -19.48 0.74 6.71
C VAL A 120 -20.03 1.94 7.46
N LEU A 121 -19.70 3.15 7.01
CA LEU A 121 -20.20 4.39 7.59
C LEU A 121 -21.70 4.59 7.38
N GLU A 122 -22.22 4.31 6.18
CA GLU A 122 -23.66 4.35 5.90
C GLU A 122 -24.45 3.42 6.83
N ARG A 123 -24.01 2.18 7.01
CA ARG A 123 -24.67 1.24 7.94
C ARG A 123 -24.63 1.72 9.39
N ARG A 124 -23.52 2.32 9.81
CA ARG A 124 -23.40 2.88 11.16
C ARG A 124 -24.31 4.09 11.36
N ALA A 125 -24.42 4.96 10.37
CA ALA A 125 -25.34 6.10 10.40
C ALA A 125 -26.80 5.66 10.49
N MET A 126 -27.19 4.61 9.77
CA MET A 126 -28.54 4.03 9.89
C MET A 126 -28.82 3.49 11.29
N HIS A 127 -27.90 2.70 11.87
CA HIS A 127 -28.10 2.14 13.22
C HIS A 127 -28.18 3.21 14.32
N ILE A 128 -27.41 4.30 14.22
CA ILE A 128 -27.50 5.40 15.20
C ILE A 128 -28.85 6.10 15.09
N LYS A 129 -29.33 6.34 13.86
CA LYS A 129 -30.67 6.92 13.64
C LYS A 129 -31.78 6.03 14.22
N GLU A 130 -31.68 4.71 14.02
CA GLU A 130 -32.64 3.76 14.62
C GLU A 130 -32.58 3.74 16.15
N GLN A 131 -31.46 4.10 16.78
CA GLN A 131 -31.33 4.20 18.24
C GLN A 131 -31.89 5.50 18.82
N ASP A 132 -31.80 6.62 18.09
CA ASP A 132 -32.30 7.92 18.54
C ASP A 132 -33.83 8.06 18.41
N ASP A 133 -34.48 7.22 17.60
CA ASP A 133 -35.93 7.23 17.36
C ASP A 133 -36.74 6.40 18.42
N PHE A 134 -36.13 5.93 19.52
CA PHE A 134 -36.77 5.16 20.61
C PHE A 134 -36.79 5.88 21.96
#